data_AF-A0A2K1ZS65-F1
#
_entry.id   AF-A0A2K1ZS65-F1
#
_cell.length_a   1.000
_cell.length_b   1.000
_cell.length_c   1.000
_cell.angle_alpha   90.00
_cell.angle_beta   90.00
_cell.angle_gamma   90.00
#
_symmetry.space_group_name_H-M   'P 1'
#
loop_
_entity.id
_entity.type
_entity.pdbx_description
1 polymer ?
#
loop_
_entity_poly.entity_id
_entity_poly.type
_entity_poly.pdbx_seq_one_letter_code
_entity_poly.pdbx_strand_id
1 'polypeptide(L)'
;MFLFPLKIFSLLALFSFTFPHTSSSTAAGGDGASVCIIGSGIGGASVAHFLRRHSTNHHPKILIFERHAIVGGRIASVTIGGDAFEAGASILHPKNYHASNYTNFLNLTRKRPSSSEGSFSLGIWDGNGFVVKTLNLKSKWGIVNKIVSFFNGVSLFMRYGFSLVKMKGFVDETVNKFLKYYEGVETRPVFESVEEMLKWAGLFNLTGKSLKEELVDGVKLAPLLIKELVTVITRVNYGQGVNISGLAGAVSLAGSGRGVWAVEGGNWQIAAGLINSSDVELYLHEEIDSISYLGEYYELNSTKGNAYSCEVAVVATPLDESSIQFSPPVSVPVRQLQHTHATFVRGLVNPVYFGLKAVSEIPELVATIEDPRLPFTSISILKCYNETDMTYKIFSRQAMTDALLDSIFSVRKETVQINWGAYPHYKAPEKFAPFILDGKHLYYVNAFENVASTVETSAVAAENIARLILSRFFGKDSSCPSAIKRTSCSSAEALHSDT
;
A
#
# COMPACT_ATOMS: atom_id res chain seq x y z
N MET A 1 47.15 -43.80 15.94
CA MET A 1 45.87 -43.67 16.66
C MET A 1 45.19 -42.39 16.14
N PHE A 2 44.57 -42.54 14.97
CA PHE A 2 43.13 -42.34 14.69
C PHE A 2 42.79 -40.85 14.45
N LEU A 3 42.75 -40.38 13.19
CA LEU A 3 41.77 -40.65 12.10
C LEU A 3 40.56 -39.70 12.17
N PHE A 4 40.53 -38.73 11.25
CA PHE A 4 39.32 -38.13 10.70
C PHE A 4 39.01 -38.83 9.37
N PRO A 5 37.76 -39.25 9.08
CA PRO A 5 37.41 -39.72 7.75
C PRO A 5 36.77 -38.62 6.89
N LEU A 6 37.30 -38.55 5.68
CA LEU A 6 36.74 -38.00 4.45
C LEU A 6 35.48 -38.78 4.02
N LYS A 7 34.42 -38.11 3.57
CA LYS A 7 33.43 -38.62 2.58
C LYS A 7 32.97 -37.44 1.72
N ILE A 8 33.48 -37.28 0.51
CA ILE A 8 33.00 -37.83 -0.79
C ILE A 8 31.64 -37.23 -1.19
N PHE A 9 31.71 -36.24 -2.09
CA PHE A 9 30.61 -35.78 -2.94
C PHE A 9 30.32 -36.87 -3.98
N SER A 10 29.08 -37.36 -4.04
CA SER A 10 28.60 -38.19 -5.14
C SER A 10 27.79 -37.33 -6.09
N LEU A 11 28.37 -37.03 -7.24
CA LEU A 11 27.71 -36.49 -8.42
C LEU A 11 26.86 -37.62 -9.02
N LEU A 12 25.54 -37.45 -9.11
CA LEU A 12 24.67 -38.34 -9.87
C LEU A 12 23.98 -37.51 -10.94
N ALA A 13 24.59 -37.53 -12.13
CA ALA A 13 23.93 -37.22 -13.37
C ALA A 13 23.01 -38.39 -13.74
N LEU A 14 21.73 -38.12 -13.94
CA LEU A 14 20.80 -39.02 -14.62
C LEU A 14 20.23 -38.25 -15.81
N PHE A 15 20.72 -38.63 -16.98
CA PHE A 15 20.10 -38.36 -18.27
C PHE A 15 18.78 -39.14 -18.36
N SER A 16 17.70 -38.44 -18.70
CA SER A 16 16.51 -39.04 -19.29
C SER A 16 16.13 -38.23 -20.53
N PHE A 17 16.42 -38.80 -21.70
CA PHE A 17 15.78 -38.42 -22.95
C PHE A 17 14.34 -38.92 -22.94
N THR A 18 13.36 -38.09 -23.32
CA THR A 18 12.37 -38.38 -24.39
C THR A 18 11.34 -37.25 -24.61
N PHE A 19 11.28 -36.83 -25.87
CA PHE A 19 10.20 -36.24 -26.70
C PHE A 19 9.47 -34.92 -26.35
N PRO A 20 9.26 -34.03 -27.36
CA PRO A 20 8.43 -32.84 -27.23
C PRO A 20 6.94 -33.26 -27.28
N HIS A 21 6.23 -33.09 -26.16
CA HIS A 21 4.78 -33.02 -26.21
C HIS A 21 4.36 -31.64 -26.71
N THR A 22 4.05 -31.54 -28.00
CA THR A 22 3.12 -30.53 -28.50
C THR A 22 1.73 -30.89 -27.98
N SER A 23 1.37 -30.39 -26.80
CA SER A 23 -0.01 -30.38 -26.35
C SER A 23 -0.64 -29.05 -26.77
N SER A 24 -1.31 -29.05 -27.92
CA SER A 24 -2.40 -28.11 -28.16
C SER A 24 -3.53 -28.48 -27.18
N SER A 25 -3.53 -27.88 -25.99
CA SER A 25 -4.65 -28.01 -25.07
C SER A 25 -5.76 -27.06 -25.52
N THR A 26 -6.58 -27.50 -26.46
CA THR A 26 -7.99 -27.08 -26.49
C THR A 26 -8.62 -27.58 -25.19
N ALA A 27 -8.67 -26.72 -24.17
CA ALA A 27 -9.42 -27.00 -22.95
C ALA A 27 -10.90 -26.72 -23.22
N ALA A 28 -11.60 -27.77 -23.63
CA ALA A 28 -13.04 -27.85 -23.51
C ALA A 28 -13.41 -28.03 -22.02
N GLY A 29 -14.28 -27.14 -21.52
CA GLY A 29 -15.23 -27.37 -20.43
C GLY A 29 -14.67 -27.81 -19.06
N GLY A 30 -14.15 -26.84 -18.29
CA GLY A 30 -14.00 -26.96 -16.84
C GLY A 30 -15.02 -26.06 -16.13
N ASP A 31 -15.75 -26.63 -15.16
CA ASP A 31 -16.99 -26.15 -14.53
C ASP A 31 -16.87 -24.92 -13.61
N GLY A 32 -16.17 -23.87 -14.05
CA GLY A 32 -16.09 -22.59 -13.32
C GLY A 32 -15.34 -21.53 -14.12
N ALA A 33 -15.95 -20.35 -14.26
CA ALA A 33 -15.34 -19.25 -15.01
C ALA A 33 -13.98 -18.83 -14.43
N SER A 34 -13.13 -18.26 -15.26
CA SER A 34 -11.73 -18.00 -14.99
C SER A 34 -11.41 -16.51 -14.90
N VAL A 35 -10.56 -16.18 -13.92
CA VAL A 35 -10.13 -14.82 -13.59
C VAL A 35 -8.61 -14.75 -13.67
N CYS A 36 -8.11 -13.94 -14.59
CA CYS A 36 -6.68 -13.65 -14.73
C CYS A 36 -6.34 -12.35 -13.97
N ILE A 37 -5.44 -12.41 -13.01
CA ILE A 37 -4.98 -11.25 -12.22
C ILE A 37 -3.53 -10.94 -12.57
N ILE A 38 -3.26 -9.71 -13.03
CA ILE A 38 -1.93 -9.26 -13.41
C ILE A 38 -1.32 -8.48 -12.24
N GLY A 39 -0.32 -9.07 -11.59
CA GLY A 39 0.42 -8.52 -10.46
C GLY A 39 0.06 -9.19 -9.12
N SER A 40 1.09 -9.70 -8.44
CA SER A 40 0.96 -10.44 -7.16
C SER A 40 1.19 -9.55 -5.92
N GLY A 41 1.07 -8.23 -6.08
CA GLY A 41 1.05 -7.30 -4.96
C GLY A 41 -0.22 -7.44 -4.11
N ILE A 42 -0.32 -6.66 -3.03
CA ILE A 42 -1.48 -6.73 -2.13
C ILE A 42 -2.83 -6.54 -2.84
N GLY A 43 -2.91 -5.70 -3.88
CA GLY A 43 -4.13 -5.53 -4.66
C GLY A 43 -4.60 -6.83 -5.30
N GLY A 44 -3.74 -7.49 -6.08
CA GLY A 44 -4.06 -8.76 -6.74
C GLY A 44 -4.30 -9.90 -5.75
N ALA A 45 -3.47 -10.00 -4.71
CA ALA A 45 -3.63 -10.97 -3.63
C ALA A 45 -4.97 -10.80 -2.89
N SER A 46 -5.39 -9.55 -2.65
CA SER A 46 -6.67 -9.25 -2.00
C SER A 46 -7.86 -9.55 -2.92
N VAL A 47 -7.75 -9.30 -4.23
CA VAL A 47 -8.82 -9.69 -5.18
C VAL A 47 -9.03 -11.20 -5.14
N ALA A 48 -7.95 -11.98 -5.24
CA ALA A 48 -8.05 -13.45 -5.15
C ALA A 48 -8.69 -13.92 -3.84
N HIS A 49 -8.25 -13.34 -2.72
CA HIS A 49 -8.81 -13.63 -1.40
C HIS A 49 -10.31 -13.33 -1.32
N PHE A 50 -10.73 -12.15 -1.76
CA PHE A 50 -12.14 -11.76 -1.68
C PHE A 50 -13.03 -12.52 -2.66
N LEU A 51 -12.52 -12.86 -3.85
CA LEU A 51 -13.23 -13.76 -4.77
C LEU A 51 -13.52 -15.09 -4.08
N ARG A 52 -12.52 -15.72 -3.44
CA ARG A 52 -12.72 -16.96 -2.68
C ARG A 52 -13.66 -16.78 -1.49
N ARG A 53 -13.50 -15.69 -0.74
CA ARG A 53 -14.24 -15.44 0.50
C ARG A 53 -15.72 -15.12 0.30
N HIS A 54 -16.06 -14.46 -0.80
CA HIS A 54 -17.42 -14.01 -1.13
C HIS A 54 -18.13 -14.91 -2.15
N SER A 55 -17.42 -15.82 -2.81
CA SER A 55 -18.03 -16.86 -3.63
C SER A 55 -18.75 -17.88 -2.76
N THR A 56 -20.05 -18.10 -3.00
CA THR A 56 -20.86 -19.10 -2.27
C THR A 56 -21.08 -20.37 -3.08
N ASN A 57 -21.43 -20.25 -4.36
CA ASN A 57 -21.82 -21.38 -5.21
C ASN A 57 -20.91 -21.57 -6.43
N HIS A 58 -20.11 -20.57 -6.79
CA HIS A 58 -19.23 -20.58 -7.95
C HIS A 58 -17.82 -20.22 -7.52
N HIS A 59 -16.89 -21.16 -7.56
CA HIS A 59 -15.49 -20.89 -7.27
C HIS A 59 -14.73 -20.71 -8.59
N PRO A 60 -14.45 -19.47 -9.02
CA PRO A 60 -13.78 -19.26 -10.29
C PRO A 60 -12.37 -19.85 -10.29
N LYS A 61 -11.86 -20.30 -11.44
CA LYS A 61 -10.44 -20.58 -11.57
C LYS A 61 -9.66 -19.26 -11.50
N ILE A 62 -8.66 -19.13 -10.63
CA ILE A 62 -7.90 -17.88 -10.47
C ILE A 62 -6.46 -18.10 -10.91
N LEU A 63 -6.00 -17.32 -11.88
CA LEU A 63 -4.61 -17.28 -12.33
C LEU A 63 -4.00 -15.95 -11.90
N ILE A 64 -2.80 -15.97 -11.33
CA ILE A 64 -2.04 -14.76 -10.98
C ILE A 64 -0.72 -14.76 -11.73
N PHE A 65 -0.44 -13.66 -12.45
CA PHE A 65 0.79 -13.48 -13.20
C PHE A 65 1.69 -12.45 -12.51
N GLU A 66 2.92 -12.83 -12.22
CA GLU A 66 3.94 -11.97 -11.61
C GLU A 66 5.21 -11.99 -12.44
N ARG A 67 5.68 -10.80 -12.85
CA ARG A 67 6.90 -10.65 -13.65
C ARG A 67 8.17 -10.99 -12.86
N HIS A 68 8.16 -10.87 -11.54
CA HIS A 68 9.30 -11.18 -10.69
C HIS A 68 9.32 -12.64 -10.20
N ALA A 69 10.45 -13.01 -9.58
CA ALA A 69 10.65 -14.30 -8.93
C ALA A 69 9.90 -14.44 -7.58
N ILE A 70 9.40 -13.34 -7.04
CA ILE A 70 8.80 -13.26 -5.71
C ILE A 70 7.53 -12.43 -5.76
N VAL A 71 6.61 -12.74 -4.85
CA VAL A 71 5.34 -12.02 -4.70
C VAL A 71 5.45 -10.83 -3.74
N GLY A 72 4.41 -9.99 -3.67
CA GLY A 72 4.30 -8.89 -2.71
C GLY A 72 4.41 -7.49 -3.32
N GLY A 73 4.96 -7.36 -4.54
CA GLY A 73 5.07 -6.09 -5.25
C GLY A 73 5.84 -5.04 -4.44
N ARG A 74 5.24 -3.86 -4.22
CA ARG A 74 5.85 -2.76 -3.42
C ARG A 74 5.89 -3.04 -1.90
N ILE A 75 5.34 -4.16 -1.44
CA ILE A 75 5.56 -4.65 -0.08
C ILE A 75 6.76 -5.61 -0.15
N ALA A 76 7.96 -5.02 -0.25
CA ALA A 76 9.21 -5.76 -0.42
C ALA A 76 10.10 -5.63 0.81
N SER A 77 11.07 -6.52 0.94
CA SER A 77 12.09 -6.49 1.98
C SER A 77 13.50 -6.43 1.40
N VAL A 78 14.43 -5.86 2.17
CA VAL A 78 15.87 -5.78 1.87
C VAL A 78 16.63 -6.51 2.95
N THR A 79 17.59 -7.34 2.56
CA THR A 79 18.52 -7.96 3.50
C THR A 79 19.80 -7.12 3.58
N ILE A 80 20.18 -6.73 4.79
CA ILE A 80 21.45 -6.04 5.07
C ILE A 80 21.99 -6.53 6.42
N GLY A 81 23.27 -6.90 6.47
CA GLY A 81 23.89 -7.43 7.68
C GLY A 81 23.27 -8.74 8.21
N GLY A 82 22.59 -9.50 7.36
CA GLY A 82 21.87 -10.73 7.71
C GLY A 82 20.45 -10.51 8.26
N ASP A 83 20.00 -9.27 8.43
CA ASP A 83 18.65 -8.93 8.85
C ASP A 83 17.80 -8.46 7.66
N ALA A 84 16.51 -8.79 7.66
CA ALA A 84 15.54 -8.32 6.67
C ALA A 84 14.77 -7.10 7.19
N PHE A 85 14.67 -6.06 6.36
CA PHE A 85 13.96 -4.83 6.66
C PHE A 85 12.96 -4.47 5.56
N GLU A 86 11.87 -3.82 5.95
CA GLU A 86 10.87 -3.34 5.01
C GLU A 86 11.45 -2.27 4.06
N ALA A 87 11.34 -2.56 2.78
CA ALA A 87 11.77 -1.74 1.67
C ALA A 87 10.71 -0.65 1.39
N GLY A 88 9.46 -1.08 1.17
CA GLY A 88 8.27 -0.24 1.09
C GLY A 88 7.31 -0.51 2.26
N ALA A 89 6.10 0.08 2.22
CA ALA A 89 4.95 -0.26 3.07
C ALA A 89 5.27 -0.64 4.54
N SER A 90 6.13 0.14 5.21
CA SER A 90 6.80 -0.32 6.44
C SER A 90 5.96 -0.25 7.72
N ILE A 91 4.76 0.35 7.66
CA ILE A 91 3.87 0.54 8.80
C ILE A 91 2.41 0.29 8.41
N LEU A 92 1.66 -0.30 9.35
CA LEU A 92 0.22 -0.56 9.26
C LEU A 92 -0.48 0.13 10.42
N HIS A 93 -1.62 0.77 10.15
CA HIS A 93 -2.36 1.53 11.14
C HIS A 93 -3.45 0.67 11.82
N PRO A 94 -3.81 0.88 13.10
CA PRO A 94 -4.86 0.10 13.78
C PRO A 94 -6.24 0.13 13.12
N LYS A 95 -6.53 1.17 12.33
CA LYS A 95 -7.78 1.32 11.55
C LYS A 95 -7.73 0.73 10.14
N ASN A 96 -6.63 0.04 9.81
CA ASN A 96 -6.51 -0.77 8.60
C ASN A 96 -7.11 -2.14 8.91
N TYR A 97 -8.43 -2.27 8.73
CA TYR A 97 -9.16 -3.45 9.18
C TYR A 97 -8.90 -4.65 8.27
N HIS A 98 -8.71 -4.47 6.96
CA HIS A 98 -8.29 -5.56 6.09
C HIS A 98 -6.90 -6.06 6.47
N ALA A 99 -5.89 -5.18 6.58
CA ALA A 99 -4.55 -5.61 6.97
C ALA A 99 -4.55 -6.34 8.34
N SER A 100 -5.34 -5.84 9.30
CA SER A 100 -5.52 -6.49 10.60
C SER A 100 -6.19 -7.86 10.50
N ASN A 101 -7.24 -7.97 9.69
CA ASN A 101 -8.00 -9.20 9.50
C ASN A 101 -7.18 -10.24 8.73
N TYR A 102 -6.44 -9.85 7.70
CA TYR A 102 -5.52 -10.73 6.98
C TYR A 102 -4.44 -11.29 7.90
N THR A 103 -3.83 -10.42 8.72
CA THR A 103 -2.82 -10.84 9.70
C THR A 103 -3.38 -11.89 10.67
N ASN A 104 -4.60 -11.67 11.16
CA ASN A 104 -5.26 -12.64 12.05
C ASN A 104 -5.62 -13.95 11.32
N PHE A 105 -6.18 -13.85 10.12
CA PHE A 105 -6.56 -14.98 9.28
C PHE A 105 -5.36 -15.88 8.93
N LEU A 106 -4.22 -15.27 8.64
CA LEU A 106 -2.96 -15.94 8.30
C LEU A 106 -2.14 -16.36 9.54
N ASN A 107 -2.65 -16.10 10.75
CA ASN A 107 -1.96 -16.34 12.03
C ASN A 107 -0.54 -15.71 12.08
N LEU A 108 -0.40 -14.50 11.53
CA LEU A 108 0.86 -13.76 11.49
C LEU A 108 1.07 -12.96 12.78
N THR A 109 2.30 -12.94 13.27
CA THR A 109 2.63 -12.20 14.51
C THR A 109 2.84 -10.72 14.22
N ARG A 110 2.18 -9.86 15.00
CA ARG A 110 2.35 -8.41 14.91
C ARG A 110 3.56 -7.98 15.71
N LYS A 111 4.58 -7.48 15.02
CA LYS A 111 5.66 -6.71 15.60
C LYS A 111 5.19 -5.28 15.81
N ARG A 112 4.89 -4.93 17.06
CA ARG A 112 4.80 -3.52 17.42
C ARG A 112 6.21 -2.95 17.48
N PRO A 113 6.38 -1.66 17.13
CA PRO A 113 7.60 -0.97 17.48
C PRO A 113 7.81 -1.20 18.98
N SER A 114 9.00 -1.66 19.39
CA SER A 114 9.30 -1.94 20.80
C SER A 114 8.90 -0.74 21.68
N SER A 115 8.67 -0.89 22.98
CA SER A 115 8.27 0.25 23.83
C SER A 115 9.30 1.41 23.85
N SER A 116 10.49 1.19 23.29
CA SER A 116 11.50 2.20 22.91
C SER A 116 11.28 2.90 21.56
N GLU A 117 10.44 2.37 20.69
CA GLU A 117 10.07 2.87 19.36
C GLU A 117 8.67 3.54 19.36
N GLY A 118 7.85 3.33 20.39
CA GLY A 118 6.60 4.08 20.58
C GLY A 118 6.79 5.58 20.91
N SER A 119 8.03 5.97 21.20
CA SER A 119 8.47 7.36 21.32
C SER A 119 9.84 7.51 20.64
N PHE A 120 9.91 7.26 19.32
CA PHE A 120 11.10 7.65 18.58
C PHE A 120 11.40 9.12 18.85
N SER A 121 12.65 9.41 19.18
CA SER A 121 13.07 10.81 19.20
C SER A 121 13.05 11.36 17.78
N LEU A 122 12.39 12.50 17.61
CA LEU A 122 12.18 13.20 16.35
C LEU A 122 13.07 14.44 16.33
N GLY A 123 13.84 14.59 15.25
CA GLY A 123 14.52 15.81 14.88
C GLY A 123 14.00 16.33 13.55
N ILE A 124 13.56 17.60 13.51
CA ILE A 124 13.31 18.31 12.26
C ILE A 124 14.52 19.19 11.98
N TRP A 125 15.25 18.86 10.92
CA TRP A 125 16.50 19.50 10.53
C TRP A 125 16.32 20.39 9.30
N ASP A 126 16.92 21.58 9.32
CA ASP A 126 16.78 22.58 8.25
C ASP A 126 18.00 22.71 7.32
N GLY A 127 19.02 21.88 7.53
CA GLY A 127 20.30 21.98 6.82
C GLY A 127 21.44 22.54 7.68
N ASN A 128 21.11 23.30 8.71
CA ASN A 128 22.08 23.92 9.61
C ASN A 128 21.91 23.43 11.05
N GLY A 129 20.67 23.24 11.51
CA GLY A 129 20.36 22.82 12.86
C GLY A 129 18.97 22.20 13.01
N PHE A 130 18.66 21.74 14.22
CA PHE A 130 17.34 21.19 14.53
C PHE A 130 16.39 22.29 14.98
N VAL A 131 15.36 22.57 14.17
CA VAL A 131 14.29 23.51 14.52
C VAL A 131 13.29 22.91 15.51
N VAL A 132 13.20 21.58 15.53
CA VAL A 132 12.47 20.79 16.53
C VAL A 132 13.33 19.59 16.86
N LYS A 133 13.47 19.30 18.16
CA LYS A 133 14.17 18.12 18.65
C LYS A 133 13.46 17.61 19.91
N THR A 134 12.95 16.38 19.88
CA THR A 134 12.38 15.75 21.06
C THR A 134 13.48 15.05 21.87
N LEU A 135 13.28 14.95 23.18
CA LEU A 135 14.22 14.32 24.09
C LEU A 135 14.26 12.80 23.84
N ASN A 136 15.47 12.24 23.81
CA ASN A 136 15.73 10.81 23.78
C ASN A 136 16.43 10.38 25.07
N LEU A 137 15.69 9.78 25.99
CA LEU A 137 16.23 9.22 27.22
C LEU A 137 15.67 7.81 27.37
N LYS A 138 16.47 6.81 26.96
CA LYS A 138 16.12 5.40 27.12
C LYS A 138 16.50 4.94 28.52
N SER A 139 15.50 4.75 29.37
CA SER A 139 15.70 4.18 30.70
C SER A 139 15.07 2.78 30.79
N LYS A 140 15.71 1.89 31.57
CA LYS A 140 15.12 0.59 31.96
C LYS A 140 13.86 0.78 32.82
N TRP A 141 13.67 1.97 33.41
CA TRP A 141 12.55 2.29 34.26
C TRP A 141 11.45 2.93 33.41
N GLY A 142 10.36 2.17 33.15
CA GLY A 142 9.28 2.63 32.28
C GLY A 142 8.63 3.95 32.69
N ILE A 143 8.72 4.33 33.97
CA ILE A 143 8.22 5.63 34.47
C ILE A 143 8.99 6.82 33.89
N VAL A 144 10.31 6.68 33.70
CA VAL A 144 11.16 7.72 33.13
C VAL A 144 10.79 7.95 31.66
N ASN A 145 10.56 6.87 30.91
CA ASN A 145 10.14 6.96 29.51
C ASN A 145 8.76 7.66 29.38
N LYS A 146 7.83 7.41 30.32
CA LYS A 146 6.54 8.11 30.37
C LYS A 146 6.71 9.62 30.65
N ILE A 147 7.58 9.97 31.58
CA ILE A 147 7.88 11.38 31.91
C ILE A 147 8.48 12.10 30.70
N VAL A 148 9.45 11.48 30.03
CA VAL A 148 10.07 12.02 28.80
C VAL A 148 9.02 12.20 27.70
N SER A 149 8.17 11.20 27.47
CA SER A 149 7.08 11.31 26.48
C SER A 149 6.09 12.43 26.84
N PHE A 150 5.81 12.65 28.13
CA PHE A 150 4.96 13.74 28.58
C PHE A 150 5.61 15.10 28.31
N PHE A 151 6.88 15.29 28.68
CA PHE A 151 7.61 16.53 28.39
C PHE A 151 7.71 16.82 26.90
N ASN A 152 7.97 15.80 26.06
CA ASN A 152 7.94 15.94 24.61
C ASN A 152 6.56 16.41 24.12
N GLY A 153 5.47 15.83 24.66
CA GLY A 153 4.11 16.26 24.38
C GLY A 153 3.84 17.72 24.75
N VAL A 154 4.24 18.13 25.96
CA VAL A 154 4.11 19.51 26.43
C VAL A 154 4.93 20.46 25.55
N SER A 155 6.18 20.12 25.22
CA SER A 155 7.04 20.95 24.36
C SER A 155 6.42 21.17 22.98
N LEU A 156 5.87 20.12 22.36
CA LEU A 156 5.19 20.24 21.07
C LEU A 156 3.90 21.05 21.20
N PHE A 157 3.15 20.88 22.29
CA PHE A 157 1.95 21.67 22.54
C PHE A 157 2.27 23.15 22.79
N MET A 158 3.36 23.47 23.48
CA MET A 158 3.80 24.86 23.66
C MET A 158 4.21 25.51 22.33
N ARG A 159 4.76 24.72 21.39
CA ARG A 159 5.16 25.22 20.06
C ARG A 159 3.98 25.42 19.11
N TYR A 160 3.04 24.49 19.11
CA TYR A 160 1.98 24.43 18.08
C TYR A 160 0.57 24.73 18.60
N GLY A 161 0.38 24.69 19.92
CA GLY A 161 -0.88 24.92 20.61
C GLY A 161 -2.03 24.05 20.12
N PHE A 162 -3.23 24.63 20.12
CA PHE A 162 -4.46 23.98 19.68
C PHE A 162 -4.49 23.56 18.21
N SER A 163 -3.51 23.98 17.38
CA SER A 163 -3.40 23.48 16.01
C SER A 163 -3.18 21.97 15.97
N LEU A 164 -2.52 21.38 16.98
CA LEU A 164 -2.38 19.91 17.09
C LEU A 164 -3.74 19.23 17.30
N VAL A 165 -4.62 19.83 18.11
CA VAL A 165 -5.96 19.29 18.39
C VAL A 165 -6.83 19.37 17.14
N LYS A 166 -6.80 20.52 16.44
CA LYS A 166 -7.52 20.70 15.17
C LYS A 166 -7.05 19.72 14.10
N MET A 167 -5.73 19.53 13.97
CA MET A 167 -5.14 18.56 13.05
C MET A 167 -5.62 17.14 13.36
N LYS A 168 -5.63 16.76 14.66
CA LYS A 168 -6.19 15.46 15.08
C LYS A 168 -7.67 15.34 14.71
N GLY A 169 -8.48 16.37 14.95
CA GLY A 169 -9.90 16.36 14.58
C GLY A 169 -10.13 16.14 13.09
N PHE A 170 -9.36 16.84 12.23
CA PHE A 170 -9.38 16.65 10.77
C PHE A 170 -9.06 15.21 10.35
N VAL A 171 -8.01 14.63 10.96
CA VAL A 171 -7.62 13.23 10.70
C VAL A 171 -8.70 12.26 11.18
N ASP A 172 -9.19 12.42 12.40
CA ASP A 172 -10.22 11.54 12.99
C ASP A 172 -11.52 11.58 12.15
N GLU A 173 -11.94 12.76 11.68
CA GLU A 173 -13.10 12.90 10.78
C GLU A 173 -12.89 12.14 9.47
N THR A 174 -11.72 12.31 8.85
CA THR A 174 -11.39 11.64 7.59
C THR A 174 -11.34 10.12 7.76
N VAL A 175 -10.70 9.64 8.85
CA VAL A 175 -10.65 8.21 9.18
C VAL A 175 -12.07 7.67 9.41
N ASN A 176 -12.93 8.37 10.13
CA ASN A 176 -14.31 7.93 10.36
C ASN A 176 -15.11 7.80 9.06
N LYS A 177 -14.91 8.70 8.10
CA LYS A 177 -15.49 8.59 6.75
C LYS A 177 -14.93 7.39 6.00
N PHE A 178 -13.63 7.12 6.10
CA PHE A 178 -12.98 5.95 5.50
C PHE A 178 -13.50 4.63 6.10
N LEU A 179 -13.79 4.59 7.41
CA LEU A 179 -14.31 3.39 8.08
C LEU A 179 -15.65 2.90 7.51
N LYS A 180 -16.40 3.75 6.79
CA LYS A 180 -17.62 3.34 6.08
C LYS A 180 -17.36 2.25 5.05
N TYR A 181 -16.14 2.16 4.52
CA TYR A 181 -15.77 1.08 3.61
C TYR A 181 -15.73 -0.30 4.27
N TYR A 182 -15.89 -0.42 5.59
CA TYR A 182 -16.04 -1.72 6.26
C TYR A 182 -17.48 -2.02 6.69
N GLU A 183 -18.44 -1.16 6.33
CA GLU A 183 -19.85 -1.47 6.51
C GLU A 183 -20.23 -2.76 5.75
N GLY A 184 -21.22 -3.46 6.29
CA GLY A 184 -21.64 -4.77 5.80
C GLY A 184 -21.98 -4.76 4.30
N VAL A 185 -21.79 -5.91 3.65
CA VAL A 185 -22.05 -6.06 2.21
C VAL A 185 -23.48 -5.72 1.79
N GLU A 186 -24.44 -5.82 2.71
CA GLU A 186 -25.85 -5.47 2.50
C GLU A 186 -26.09 -3.96 2.44
N THR A 187 -25.28 -3.15 3.12
CA THR A 187 -25.47 -1.70 3.22
C THR A 187 -24.51 -0.92 2.33
N ARG A 188 -23.31 -1.46 2.10
CA ARG A 188 -22.30 -0.84 1.25
C ARG A 188 -22.55 -1.20 -0.22
N PRO A 189 -22.80 -0.23 -1.12
CA PRO A 189 -22.93 -0.48 -2.54
C PRO A 189 -21.67 -1.11 -3.15
N VAL A 190 -21.80 -1.58 -4.39
CA VAL A 190 -20.68 -1.95 -5.24
C VAL A 190 -20.49 -0.83 -6.25
N PHE A 191 -19.28 -0.30 -6.39
CA PHE A 191 -19.01 0.93 -7.13
C PHE A 191 -18.27 0.64 -8.43
N GLU A 192 -18.74 1.16 -9.56
CA GLU A 192 -18.05 1.01 -10.86
C GLU A 192 -16.95 2.06 -11.06
N SER A 193 -17.00 3.14 -10.29
CA SER A 193 -16.00 4.21 -10.31
C SER A 193 -15.45 4.56 -8.92
N VAL A 194 -14.20 5.03 -8.89
CA VAL A 194 -13.55 5.55 -7.68
C VAL A 194 -14.32 6.79 -7.17
N GLU A 195 -14.80 7.63 -8.07
CA GLU A 195 -15.53 8.86 -7.72
C GLU A 195 -16.82 8.57 -6.94
N GLU A 196 -17.65 7.64 -7.41
CA GLU A 196 -18.87 7.24 -6.68
C GLU A 196 -18.54 6.68 -5.30
N MET A 197 -17.52 5.83 -5.23
CA MET A 197 -17.05 5.24 -3.98
C MET A 197 -16.60 6.32 -2.98
N LEU A 198 -15.89 7.34 -3.43
CA LEU A 198 -15.45 8.47 -2.60
C LEU A 198 -16.61 9.38 -2.20
N LYS A 199 -17.54 9.65 -3.11
CA LYS A 199 -18.74 10.47 -2.84
C LYS A 199 -19.60 9.83 -1.77
N TRP A 200 -19.85 8.52 -1.88
CA TRP A 200 -20.62 7.77 -0.90
C TRP A 200 -20.00 7.80 0.50
N ALA A 201 -18.67 7.66 0.61
CA ALA A 201 -17.98 7.79 1.89
C ALA A 201 -17.95 9.24 2.44
N GLY A 202 -18.15 10.24 1.58
CA GLY A 202 -18.02 11.66 1.92
C GLY A 202 -16.56 12.16 1.87
N LEU A 203 -15.71 11.47 1.10
CA LEU A 203 -14.28 11.75 0.96
C LEU A 203 -13.92 12.51 -0.33
N PHE A 204 -14.80 12.53 -1.32
CA PHE A 204 -14.50 13.10 -2.65
C PHE A 204 -14.04 14.57 -2.62
N ASN A 205 -14.65 15.41 -1.78
CA ASN A 205 -14.28 16.83 -1.73
C ASN A 205 -12.81 17.06 -1.35
N LEU A 206 -12.20 16.16 -0.58
CA LEU A 206 -10.79 16.25 -0.19
C LEU A 206 -9.82 15.96 -1.35
N THR A 207 -10.30 15.41 -2.47
CA THR A 207 -9.48 15.18 -3.66
C THR A 207 -9.47 16.38 -4.61
N GLY A 208 -10.40 17.31 -4.41
CA GLY A 208 -10.56 18.52 -5.23
C GLY A 208 -9.67 19.70 -4.84
N LYS A 209 -8.99 19.65 -3.68
CA LYS A 209 -8.12 20.70 -3.16
C LYS A 209 -6.80 20.13 -2.65
N SER A 210 -5.76 20.97 -2.60
CA SER A 210 -4.50 20.58 -1.97
C SER A 210 -4.67 20.45 -0.45
N LEU A 211 -3.82 19.65 0.20
CA LEU A 211 -3.77 19.56 1.66
C LEU A 211 -3.50 20.94 2.27
N LYS A 212 -2.59 21.72 1.70
CA LYS A 212 -2.27 23.06 2.19
C LYS A 212 -3.50 23.97 2.22
N GLU A 213 -4.28 24.01 1.15
CA GLU A 213 -5.52 24.80 1.09
C GLU A 213 -6.53 24.31 2.13
N GLU A 214 -6.73 23.00 2.26
CA GLU A 214 -7.67 22.45 3.24
C GLU A 214 -7.26 22.78 4.69
N LEU A 215 -5.97 22.67 5.02
CA LEU A 215 -5.47 22.94 6.35
C LEU A 215 -5.45 24.43 6.72
N VAL A 216 -5.18 25.31 5.75
CA VAL A 216 -5.18 26.77 5.96
C VAL A 216 -6.60 27.32 5.95
N ASP A 217 -7.42 26.96 4.96
CA ASP A 217 -8.71 27.59 4.72
C ASP A 217 -9.88 26.86 5.38
N GLY A 218 -9.85 25.53 5.41
CA GLY A 218 -10.89 24.72 6.06
C GLY A 218 -10.63 24.57 7.56
N VAL A 219 -9.51 23.96 7.93
CA VAL A 219 -9.20 23.58 9.32
C VAL A 219 -8.64 24.76 10.14
N LYS A 220 -8.09 25.79 9.49
CA LYS A 220 -7.46 26.97 10.12
C LYS A 220 -6.30 26.57 11.05
N LEU A 221 -5.36 25.77 10.55
CA LEU A 221 -4.12 25.41 11.25
C LEU A 221 -3.08 26.54 11.18
N ALA A 222 -2.27 26.67 12.23
CA ALA A 222 -1.17 27.61 12.23
C ALA A 222 -0.13 27.26 11.14
N PRO A 223 0.36 28.25 10.36
CA PRO A 223 1.36 28.02 9.31
C PRO A 223 2.62 27.31 9.80
N LEU A 224 3.04 27.57 11.04
CA LEU A 224 4.21 26.94 11.64
C LEU A 224 4.07 25.41 11.77
N LEU A 225 2.92 24.93 12.26
CA LEU A 225 2.65 23.49 12.36
C LEU A 225 2.60 22.84 10.97
N ILE A 226 2.04 23.54 9.96
CA ILE A 226 2.02 23.05 8.58
C ILE A 226 3.46 22.92 8.04
N LYS A 227 4.27 23.97 8.18
CA LYS A 227 5.64 24.03 7.68
C LYS A 227 6.55 22.98 8.32
N GLU A 228 6.41 22.75 9.61
CA GLU A 228 7.34 21.91 10.36
C GLU A 228 6.84 20.47 10.49
N LEU A 229 5.63 20.26 10.98
CA LEU A 229 5.16 18.92 11.32
C LEU A 229 4.42 18.24 10.16
N VAL A 230 3.41 18.91 9.58
CA VAL A 230 2.59 18.34 8.49
C VAL A 230 3.48 18.06 7.27
N THR A 231 4.30 19.02 6.88
CA THR A 231 5.22 18.89 5.74
C THR A 231 6.19 17.74 5.93
N VAL A 232 6.78 17.59 7.11
CA VAL A 232 7.67 16.45 7.41
C VAL A 232 6.91 15.13 7.29
N ILE A 233 5.71 15.02 7.87
CA ILE A 233 4.91 13.79 7.81
C ILE A 233 4.58 13.40 6.36
N THR A 234 4.13 14.36 5.53
CA THR A 234 3.80 14.07 4.13
C THR A 234 5.01 13.66 3.32
N ARG A 235 6.16 14.31 3.56
CA ARG A 235 7.40 13.98 2.86
C ARG A 235 7.92 12.60 3.23
N VAL A 236 7.87 12.23 4.52
CA VAL A 236 8.32 10.90 4.98
C VAL A 236 7.43 9.79 4.40
N ASN A 237 6.11 10.00 4.35
CA ASN A 237 5.17 8.96 3.93
C ASN A 237 4.94 8.89 2.42
N TYR A 238 5.07 10.01 1.68
CA TYR A 238 4.76 10.07 0.25
C TYR A 238 5.87 10.69 -0.62
N GLY A 239 6.99 11.13 -0.04
CA GLY A 239 8.05 11.84 -0.76
C GLY A 239 7.66 13.24 -1.22
N GLN A 240 6.48 13.73 -0.83
CA GLN A 240 5.85 14.94 -1.36
C GLN A 240 5.45 15.90 -0.23
N GLY A 241 5.54 17.21 -0.49
CA GLY A 241 5.13 18.25 0.45
C GLY A 241 3.60 18.40 0.57
N VAL A 242 3.16 19.47 1.23
CA VAL A 242 1.73 19.73 1.50
C VAL A 242 0.89 20.13 0.28
N ASN A 243 1.47 20.15 -0.92
CA ASN A 243 0.76 20.45 -2.17
C ASN A 243 0.06 19.21 -2.76
N ILE A 244 0.25 18.02 -2.17
CA ILE A 244 -0.53 16.82 -2.49
C ILE A 244 -2.03 17.05 -2.28
N SER A 245 -2.87 16.20 -2.87
CA SER A 245 -4.32 16.25 -2.64
C SER A 245 -4.66 16.14 -1.16
N GLY A 246 -5.73 16.81 -0.73
CA GLY A 246 -6.16 16.86 0.66
C GLY A 246 -6.40 15.47 1.25
N LEU A 247 -6.94 14.55 0.47
CA LEU A 247 -7.19 13.18 0.91
C LEU A 247 -5.90 12.35 1.07
N ALA A 248 -4.98 12.39 0.10
CA ALA A 248 -3.68 11.74 0.24
C ALA A 248 -2.92 12.30 1.46
N GLY A 249 -2.99 13.62 1.65
CA GLY A 249 -2.45 14.30 2.82
C GLY A 249 -3.09 13.86 4.15
N ALA A 250 -4.40 13.73 4.21
CA ALA A 250 -5.10 13.25 5.40
C ALA A 250 -4.72 11.80 5.73
N VAL A 251 -4.60 10.93 4.73
CA VAL A 251 -4.11 9.55 4.90
C VAL A 251 -2.66 9.54 5.39
N SER A 252 -1.82 10.43 4.87
CA SER A 252 -0.44 10.60 5.36
C SER A 252 -0.40 10.94 6.85
N LEU A 253 -1.23 11.88 7.28
CA LEU A 253 -1.31 12.30 8.67
C LEU A 253 -1.84 11.18 9.56
N ALA A 254 -2.85 10.42 9.11
CA ALA A 254 -3.34 9.24 9.82
C ALA A 254 -2.23 8.20 10.05
N GLY A 255 -1.36 7.98 9.05
CA GLY A 255 -0.23 7.06 9.13
C GLY A 255 0.86 7.45 10.15
N SER A 256 0.86 8.70 10.65
CA SER A 256 1.79 9.16 11.69
C SER A 256 1.26 9.01 13.13
N GLY A 257 0.09 8.38 13.29
CA GLY A 257 -0.55 8.13 14.57
C GLY A 257 0.17 7.10 15.45
N ARG A 258 -0.28 6.99 16.71
CA ARG A 258 0.23 5.98 17.65
C ARG A 258 -0.33 4.59 17.34
N GLY A 259 0.41 3.56 17.75
CA GLY A 259 -0.03 2.17 17.67
C GLY A 259 0.11 1.53 16.30
N VAL A 260 0.85 2.16 15.38
CA VAL A 260 1.29 1.52 14.14
C VAL A 260 2.08 0.24 14.43
N TRP A 261 2.03 -0.71 13.51
CA TRP A 261 2.64 -2.03 13.65
C TRP A 261 3.11 -2.56 12.30
N ALA A 262 3.92 -3.60 12.33
CA ALA A 262 4.33 -4.37 11.16
C ALA A 262 4.21 -5.87 11.46
N VAL A 263 4.30 -6.71 10.44
CA VAL A 263 4.36 -8.17 10.60
C VAL A 263 5.79 -8.58 10.94
N GLU A 264 5.95 -9.46 11.93
CA GLU A 264 7.24 -10.07 12.23
C GLU A 264 7.71 -10.93 11.04
N GLY A 265 8.94 -10.70 10.56
CA GLY A 265 9.46 -11.32 9.32
C GLY A 265 9.08 -10.58 8.03
N GLY A 266 8.21 -9.56 8.14
CA GLY A 266 7.91 -8.60 7.07
C GLY A 266 6.48 -8.66 6.54
N ASN A 267 6.00 -7.51 6.07
CA ASN A 267 4.63 -7.28 5.62
C ASN A 267 4.31 -8.01 4.30
N TRP A 268 5.32 -8.38 3.51
CA TRP A 268 5.16 -9.14 2.26
C TRP A 268 4.42 -10.46 2.49
N GLN A 269 4.55 -11.04 3.69
CA GLN A 269 3.86 -12.26 4.11
C GLN A 269 2.34 -12.14 4.04
N ILE A 270 1.77 -10.93 4.14
CA ILE A 270 0.33 -10.73 3.97
C ILE A 270 -0.06 -11.10 2.53
N ALA A 271 0.58 -10.52 1.52
CA ALA A 271 0.26 -10.83 0.13
C ALA A 271 0.54 -12.30 -0.20
N ALA A 272 1.70 -12.83 0.22
CA ALA A 272 2.06 -14.23 -0.02
C ALA A 272 1.07 -15.22 0.63
N GLY A 273 0.69 -14.97 1.89
CA GLY A 273 -0.27 -15.80 2.61
C GLY A 273 -1.67 -15.76 2.00
N LEU A 274 -2.13 -14.58 1.57
CA LEU A 274 -3.42 -14.45 0.88
C LEU A 274 -3.44 -15.26 -0.42
N ILE A 275 -2.42 -15.14 -1.25
CA ILE A 275 -2.25 -15.92 -2.49
C ILE A 275 -2.30 -17.43 -2.17
N ASN A 276 -1.50 -17.89 -1.22
CA ASN A 276 -1.43 -19.30 -0.84
C ASN A 276 -2.76 -19.85 -0.30
N SER A 277 -3.55 -19.01 0.37
CA SER A 277 -4.87 -19.38 0.93
C SER A 277 -6.03 -19.30 -0.07
N SER A 278 -5.76 -18.84 -1.30
CA SER A 278 -6.82 -18.50 -2.27
C SER A 278 -6.95 -19.48 -3.43
N ASP A 279 -6.30 -20.65 -3.37
CA ASP A 279 -6.38 -21.69 -4.42
C ASP A 279 -6.20 -21.10 -5.83
N VAL A 280 -4.99 -20.57 -6.07
CA VAL A 280 -4.63 -19.86 -7.30
C VAL A 280 -3.55 -20.63 -8.07
N GLU A 281 -3.59 -20.54 -9.39
CA GLU A 281 -2.45 -20.89 -10.23
C GLU A 281 -1.52 -19.67 -10.35
N LEU A 282 -0.39 -19.71 -9.64
CA LEU A 282 0.59 -18.62 -9.63
C LEU A 282 1.68 -18.85 -10.69
N TYR A 283 1.80 -17.91 -11.61
CA TYR A 283 2.82 -17.87 -12.65
C TYR A 283 3.86 -16.80 -12.32
N LEU A 284 5.00 -17.22 -11.78
CA LEU A 284 6.16 -16.34 -11.52
C LEU A 284 7.01 -16.20 -12.79
N HIS A 285 7.78 -15.11 -12.86
CA HIS A 285 8.51 -14.73 -14.07
C HIS A 285 7.63 -14.61 -15.32
N GLU A 286 6.35 -14.33 -15.17
CA GLU A 286 5.40 -14.25 -16.28
C GLU A 286 4.90 -12.81 -16.40
N GLU A 287 5.54 -12.04 -17.27
CA GLU A 287 5.15 -10.66 -17.56
C GLU A 287 4.17 -10.64 -18.72
N ILE A 288 2.95 -10.17 -18.47
CA ILE A 288 1.92 -9.95 -19.48
C ILE A 288 2.25 -8.66 -20.23
N ASP A 289 2.31 -8.73 -21.56
CA ASP A 289 2.60 -7.59 -22.43
C ASP A 289 1.37 -7.09 -23.20
N SER A 290 0.31 -7.89 -23.27
CA SER A 290 -0.91 -7.52 -23.97
C SER A 290 -2.15 -8.24 -23.44
N ILE A 291 -3.28 -7.56 -23.52
CA ILE A 291 -4.60 -8.07 -23.14
C ILE A 291 -5.58 -7.75 -24.26
N SER A 292 -6.11 -8.79 -24.90
CA SER A 292 -7.00 -8.67 -26.05
C SER A 292 -8.36 -9.29 -25.74
N TYR A 293 -9.45 -8.56 -25.95
CA TYR A 293 -10.81 -9.10 -25.83
C TYR A 293 -11.26 -9.72 -27.15
N LEU A 294 -11.52 -11.03 -27.14
CA LEU A 294 -11.87 -11.82 -28.33
C LEU A 294 -13.38 -12.09 -28.45
N GLY A 295 -14.21 -11.32 -27.74
CA GLY A 295 -15.68 -11.42 -27.80
C GLY A 295 -16.30 -12.22 -26.66
N GLU A 296 -15.68 -13.33 -26.25
CA GLU A 296 -16.17 -14.13 -25.11
C GLU A 296 -15.22 -14.08 -23.91
N TYR A 297 -13.92 -14.05 -24.17
CA TYR A 297 -12.87 -14.04 -23.15
C TYR A 297 -11.76 -13.03 -23.51
N TYR A 298 -10.91 -12.75 -22.53
CA TYR A 298 -9.65 -12.05 -22.70
C TYR A 298 -8.53 -13.05 -22.95
N GLU A 299 -7.72 -12.78 -23.97
CA GLU A 299 -6.43 -13.43 -24.18
C GLU A 299 -5.33 -12.52 -23.62
N LEU A 300 -4.55 -13.05 -22.67
CA LEU A 300 -3.38 -12.42 -22.10
C LEU A 300 -2.15 -13.06 -22.70
N ASN A 301 -1.36 -12.29 -23.44
CA ASN A 301 -0.09 -12.76 -23.98
C ASN A 301 1.06 -12.28 -23.09
N SER A 302 2.03 -13.17 -22.91
CA SER A 302 3.22 -12.87 -22.13
C SER A 302 4.42 -12.58 -23.02
N THR A 303 5.39 -11.87 -22.45
CA THR A 303 6.69 -11.60 -23.07
C THR A 303 7.48 -12.86 -23.43
N LYS A 304 7.10 -14.02 -22.89
CA LYS A 304 7.68 -15.34 -23.19
C LYS A 304 6.99 -16.05 -24.35
N GLY A 305 5.94 -15.46 -24.94
CA GLY A 305 5.14 -16.06 -26.01
C GLY A 305 4.08 -17.04 -25.53
N ASN A 306 3.77 -17.06 -24.22
CA ASN A 306 2.66 -17.84 -23.69
C ASN A 306 1.34 -17.05 -23.85
N ALA A 307 0.24 -17.76 -24.09
CA ALA A 307 -1.10 -17.20 -24.19
C ALA A 307 -2.02 -17.84 -23.16
N TYR A 308 -2.80 -17.02 -22.46
CA TYR A 308 -3.73 -17.45 -21.41
C TYR A 308 -5.11 -16.86 -21.67
N SER A 309 -6.16 -17.68 -21.57
CA SER A 309 -7.54 -17.24 -21.79
C SER A 309 -8.29 -17.17 -20.48
N CYS A 310 -8.96 -16.04 -20.22
CA CYS A 310 -9.83 -15.85 -19.05
C CYS A 310 -11.09 -15.05 -19.39
N GLU A 311 -12.26 -15.39 -18.84
CA GLU A 311 -13.48 -14.58 -19.03
C GLU A 311 -13.42 -13.22 -18.30
N VAL A 312 -12.59 -13.12 -17.26
CA VAL A 312 -12.36 -11.89 -16.50
C VAL A 312 -10.87 -11.58 -16.42
N ALA A 313 -10.50 -10.32 -16.62
CA ALA A 313 -9.13 -9.84 -16.44
C ALA A 313 -9.08 -8.72 -15.38
N VAL A 314 -8.12 -8.81 -14.46
CA VAL A 314 -7.93 -7.84 -13.37
C VAL A 314 -6.49 -7.34 -13.39
N VAL A 315 -6.31 -6.06 -13.72
CA VAL A 315 -5.02 -5.39 -13.68
C VAL A 315 -4.77 -4.88 -12.26
N ALA A 316 -3.78 -5.43 -11.57
CA ALA A 316 -3.32 -5.01 -10.24
C ALA A 316 -1.88 -4.49 -10.22
N THR A 317 -1.23 -4.44 -11.39
CA THR A 317 0.03 -3.72 -11.60
C THR A 317 -0.25 -2.25 -11.91
N PRO A 318 0.59 -1.30 -11.48
CA PRO A 318 0.48 0.09 -11.93
C PRO A 318 0.66 0.17 -13.44
N LEU A 319 -0.33 0.74 -14.14
CA LEU A 319 -0.27 0.88 -15.61
C LEU A 319 0.78 1.90 -16.06
N ASP A 320 1.17 2.83 -15.19
CA ASP A 320 2.17 3.88 -15.50
C ASP A 320 3.60 3.33 -15.59
N GLU A 321 3.86 2.14 -15.03
CA GLU A 321 5.13 1.41 -15.09
C GLU A 321 4.99 0.10 -15.87
N SER A 322 3.99 0.03 -16.75
CA SER A 322 3.69 -1.13 -17.56
C SER A 322 3.62 -0.77 -19.03
N SER A 323 4.07 -1.68 -19.88
CA SER A 323 3.96 -1.58 -21.34
C SER A 323 2.79 -2.39 -21.90
N ILE A 324 1.85 -2.85 -21.05
CA ILE A 324 0.70 -3.67 -21.48
C ILE A 324 -0.09 -2.95 -22.56
N GLN A 325 -0.24 -3.61 -23.70
CA GLN A 325 -1.07 -3.16 -24.81
C GLN A 325 -2.48 -3.73 -24.68
N PHE A 326 -3.49 -2.89 -24.90
CA PHE A 326 -4.90 -3.30 -24.83
C PHE A 326 -5.52 -3.32 -26.21
N SER A 327 -6.24 -4.39 -26.52
CA SER A 327 -7.04 -4.50 -27.75
C SER A 327 -8.47 -4.92 -27.40
N PRO A 328 -9.49 -4.04 -27.57
CA PRO A 328 -9.39 -2.66 -28.00
C PRO A 328 -8.62 -1.76 -26.99
N PRO A 329 -8.09 -0.61 -27.43
CA PRO A 329 -7.40 0.33 -26.55
C PRO A 329 -8.29 0.82 -25.41
N VAL A 330 -7.73 0.93 -24.20
CA VAL A 330 -8.38 1.51 -23.02
C VAL A 330 -7.87 2.93 -22.75
N SER A 331 -8.72 3.78 -22.18
CA SER A 331 -8.36 5.16 -21.81
C SER A 331 -8.23 5.29 -20.30
N VAL A 332 -7.02 5.56 -19.82
CA VAL A 332 -6.74 5.88 -18.41
C VAL A 332 -6.11 7.27 -18.30
N PRO A 333 -6.44 8.07 -17.27
CA PRO A 333 -5.76 9.34 -17.04
C PRO A 333 -4.25 9.10 -16.86
N VAL A 334 -3.43 9.90 -17.55
CA VAL A 334 -1.98 9.86 -17.40
C VAL A 334 -1.61 10.23 -15.97
N ARG A 335 -0.78 9.40 -15.32
CA ARG A 335 -0.29 9.64 -13.97
C ARG A 335 1.22 9.54 -13.94
N GLN A 336 1.85 10.51 -13.28
CA GLN A 336 3.28 10.49 -13.00
C GLN A 336 3.50 9.83 -11.64
N LEU A 337 4.54 9.03 -11.50
CA LEU A 337 4.91 8.44 -10.21
C LEU A 337 6.00 9.25 -9.52
N GLN A 338 5.83 9.40 -8.22
CA GLN A 338 6.87 9.83 -7.29
C GLN A 338 7.79 8.65 -7.00
N HIS A 339 8.98 8.69 -7.61
CA HIS A 339 10.06 7.77 -7.26
C HIS A 339 10.59 8.10 -5.86
N THR A 340 10.73 7.07 -5.03
CA THR A 340 11.32 7.18 -3.71
C THR A 340 12.62 6.39 -3.68
N HIS A 341 13.74 7.10 -3.52
CA HIS A 341 15.03 6.46 -3.35
C HIS A 341 15.21 6.09 -1.89
N ALA A 342 15.25 4.79 -1.62
CA ALA A 342 15.51 4.23 -0.30
C ALA A 342 16.96 3.72 -0.25
N THR A 343 17.77 4.29 0.64
CA THR A 343 19.14 3.82 0.89
C THR A 343 19.19 3.19 2.28
N PHE A 344 19.69 1.96 2.36
CA PHE A 344 19.94 1.22 3.59
C PHE A 344 21.43 1.23 3.85
N VAL A 345 21.84 1.64 5.04
CA VAL A 345 23.25 1.67 5.44
C VAL A 345 23.40 0.96 6.76
N ARG A 346 24.32 -0.01 6.82
CA ARG A 346 24.81 -0.54 8.09
C ARG A 346 26.11 0.17 8.43
N GLY A 347 26.18 0.81 9.59
CA GLY A 347 27.33 1.64 9.96
C GLY A 347 27.07 2.55 11.14
N LEU A 348 27.70 3.73 11.12
CA LEU A 348 27.59 4.75 12.16
C LEU A 348 27.47 6.14 11.53
N VAL A 349 26.45 6.89 11.93
CA VAL A 349 26.23 8.27 11.47
C VAL A 349 27.27 9.21 12.08
N ASN A 350 27.73 10.18 11.30
CA ASN A 350 28.63 11.24 11.74
C ASN A 350 27.84 12.35 12.47
N PRO A 351 28.01 12.55 13.79
CA PRO A 351 27.26 13.58 14.52
C PRO A 351 27.62 15.00 14.08
N VAL A 352 28.85 15.22 13.58
CA VAL A 352 29.32 16.52 13.10
C VAL A 352 28.53 16.98 11.88
N TYR A 353 28.04 16.06 11.04
CA TYR A 353 27.16 16.38 9.91
C TYR A 353 25.91 17.16 10.36
N PHE A 354 25.41 16.86 11.56
CA PHE A 354 24.24 17.51 12.14
C PHE A 354 24.57 18.65 13.12
N GLY A 355 25.84 19.07 13.20
CA GLY A 355 26.30 20.05 14.18
C GLY A 355 26.24 19.56 15.63
N LEU A 356 26.27 18.24 15.85
CA LEU A 356 26.21 17.61 17.17
C LEU A 356 27.58 17.04 17.57
N LYS A 357 27.79 16.83 18.87
CA LYS A 357 29.06 16.32 19.42
C LYS A 357 29.10 14.81 19.56
N ALA A 358 27.95 14.17 19.75
CA ALA A 358 27.85 12.73 19.98
C ALA A 358 26.70 12.09 19.19
N VAL A 359 26.88 10.82 18.81
CA VAL A 359 25.86 10.02 18.09
C VAL A 359 24.58 9.86 18.93
N SER A 360 24.72 9.74 20.26
CA SER A 360 23.60 9.63 21.20
C SER A 360 22.69 10.87 21.23
N GLU A 361 23.17 12.02 20.74
CA GLU A 361 22.37 13.24 20.62
C GLU A 361 21.56 13.27 19.33
N ILE A 362 21.83 12.42 18.35
CA ILE A 362 21.10 12.37 17.08
C ILE A 362 19.75 11.70 17.34
N PRO A 363 18.62 12.35 16.98
CA PRO A 363 17.31 11.72 17.08
C PRO A 363 17.21 10.46 16.23
N GLU A 364 16.43 9.49 16.66
CA GLU A 364 16.26 8.21 15.96
C GLU A 364 15.58 8.35 14.61
N LEU A 365 14.73 9.37 14.47
CA LEU A 365 14.20 9.85 13.21
C LEU A 365 14.64 11.30 13.02
N VAL A 366 15.53 11.52 12.06
CA VAL A 366 15.83 12.85 11.53
C VAL A 366 15.04 13.03 10.25
N ALA A 367 14.20 14.06 10.18
CA ALA A 367 13.48 14.43 8.98
C ALA A 367 13.77 15.89 8.60
N THR A 368 13.63 16.22 7.33
CA THR A 368 13.95 17.56 6.84
C THR A 368 12.70 18.37 6.54
N ILE A 369 12.80 19.69 6.70
CA ILE A 369 11.84 20.60 6.09
C ILE A 369 11.83 20.46 4.55
N GLU A 370 10.82 21.03 3.91
CA GLU A 370 10.77 21.13 2.44
C GLU A 370 11.74 22.20 1.95
N ASP A 371 12.95 21.78 1.57
CA ASP A 371 13.94 22.60 0.86
C ASP A 371 14.59 21.74 -0.25
N PRO A 372 14.64 22.22 -1.51
CA PRO A 372 15.28 21.50 -2.61
C PRO A 372 16.77 21.24 -2.43
N ARG A 373 17.46 22.04 -1.59
CA ARG A 373 18.90 21.93 -1.35
C ARG A 373 19.26 20.80 -0.37
N LEU A 374 18.27 20.30 0.39
CA LEU A 374 18.50 19.25 1.36
C LEU A 374 18.59 17.89 0.67
N PRO A 375 19.65 17.10 0.96
CA PRO A 375 19.98 15.92 0.16
C PRO A 375 19.13 14.68 0.47
N PHE A 376 18.42 14.67 1.60
CA PHE A 376 17.52 13.59 2.00
C PHE A 376 16.23 14.16 2.59
N THR A 377 15.21 13.31 2.66
CA THR A 377 13.93 13.57 3.29
C THR A 377 13.92 13.12 4.74
N SER A 378 14.46 11.93 5.02
CA SER A 378 14.59 11.42 6.38
C SER A 378 15.67 10.36 6.51
N ILE A 379 16.23 10.23 7.70
CA ILE A 379 17.11 9.16 8.16
C ILE A 379 16.49 8.57 9.42
N SER A 380 16.24 7.26 9.42
CA SER A 380 15.71 6.54 10.58
C SER A 380 16.58 5.35 10.97
N ILE A 381 16.68 5.08 12.27
CA ILE A 381 17.32 3.88 12.79
C ILE A 381 16.34 2.71 12.66
N LEU A 382 16.74 1.66 11.95
CA LEU A 382 15.98 0.41 11.81
C LEU A 382 16.34 -0.62 12.90
N LYS A 383 17.63 -0.70 13.24
CA LYS A 383 18.14 -1.63 14.26
C LYS A 383 19.43 -1.10 14.85
N CYS A 384 19.56 -1.18 16.17
CA CYS A 384 20.81 -0.91 16.89
C CYS A 384 21.40 -2.24 17.34
N TYR A 385 22.59 -2.59 16.84
CA TYR A 385 23.33 -3.78 17.29
C TYR A 385 24.17 -3.44 18.53
N ASN A 386 24.82 -2.29 18.50
CA ASN A 386 25.54 -1.68 19.62
C ASN A 386 25.75 -0.17 19.34
N GLU A 387 26.46 0.52 20.24
CA GLU A 387 26.68 1.98 20.17
C GLU A 387 27.43 2.46 18.91
N THR A 388 28.11 1.55 18.21
CA THR A 388 28.96 1.85 17.03
C THR A 388 28.50 1.14 15.74
N ASP A 389 27.40 0.38 15.79
CA ASP A 389 26.89 -0.38 14.65
C ASP A 389 25.37 -0.41 14.65
N MET A 390 24.78 0.25 13.66
CA MET A 390 23.34 0.35 13.48
C MET A 390 22.99 0.23 12.00
N THR A 391 21.77 -0.20 11.71
CA THR A 391 21.19 -0.15 10.37
C THR A 391 20.25 1.05 10.28
N TYR A 392 20.42 1.83 9.22
CA TYR A 392 19.66 3.03 8.92
C TYR A 392 18.89 2.88 7.62
N LYS A 393 17.76 3.57 7.52
CA LYS A 393 17.01 3.79 6.28
C LYS A 393 16.97 5.27 5.97
N ILE A 394 17.26 5.61 4.73
CA ILE A 394 17.31 6.98 4.24
C ILE A 394 16.34 7.09 3.08
N PHE A 395 15.42 8.05 3.16
CA PHE A 395 14.60 8.44 2.02
C PHE A 395 15.16 9.71 1.40
N SER A 396 15.21 9.74 0.08
CA SER A 396 15.75 10.86 -0.70
C SER A 396 15.00 10.98 -2.03
N ARG A 397 15.09 12.17 -2.66
CA ARG A 397 14.45 12.43 -3.96
C ARG A 397 15.26 11.88 -5.14
N GLN A 398 16.53 11.58 -4.91
CA GLN A 398 17.49 11.14 -5.92
C GLN A 398 18.43 10.10 -5.30
N ALA A 399 19.09 9.30 -6.11
CA ALA A 399 20.09 8.37 -5.63
C ALA A 399 21.21 9.11 -4.88
N MET A 400 21.60 8.59 -3.71
CA MET A 400 22.64 9.21 -2.90
C MET A 400 24.02 8.78 -3.40
N THR A 401 24.90 9.74 -3.66
CA THR A 401 26.29 9.46 -4.07
C THR A 401 27.11 8.96 -2.88
N ASP A 402 28.18 8.22 -3.17
CA ASP A 402 29.11 7.77 -2.12
C ASP A 402 29.71 8.93 -1.34
N ALA A 403 30.09 10.02 -2.01
CA ALA A 403 30.62 11.21 -1.34
C ALA A 403 29.62 11.82 -0.34
N LEU A 404 28.33 11.84 -0.68
CA LEU A 404 27.29 12.31 0.23
C LEU A 404 27.11 11.32 1.40
N LEU A 405 27.10 10.02 1.13
CA LEU A 405 26.99 9.01 2.17
C LEU A 405 28.20 9.04 3.13
N ASP A 406 29.42 9.24 2.63
CA ASP A 406 30.63 9.38 3.43
C ASP A 406 30.65 10.69 4.23
N SER A 407 29.89 11.71 3.82
CA SER A 407 29.69 12.91 4.64
C SER A 407 28.72 12.67 5.81
N ILE A 408 27.68 11.87 5.59
CA ILE A 408 26.63 11.57 6.57
C ILE A 408 27.07 10.48 7.55
N PHE A 409 27.87 9.50 7.11
CA PHE A 409 28.32 8.36 7.89
C PHE A 409 29.82 8.40 8.13
N SER A 410 30.23 8.26 9.39
CA SER A 410 31.64 8.11 9.74
C SER A 410 32.17 6.70 9.41
N VAL A 411 31.27 5.70 9.40
CA VAL A 411 31.57 4.31 9.04
C VAL A 411 30.43 3.75 8.22
N ARG A 412 30.73 3.11 7.08
CA ARG A 412 29.79 2.30 6.28
C ARG A 412 30.35 0.88 6.15
N LYS A 413 29.59 -0.12 6.59
CA LYS A 413 29.93 -1.55 6.45
C LYS A 413 29.27 -2.16 5.22
N GLU A 414 28.03 -1.76 4.96
CA GLU A 414 27.22 -2.26 3.86
C GLU A 414 26.25 -1.15 3.44
N THR A 415 25.96 -1.07 2.13
CA THR A 415 24.99 -0.12 1.58
C THR A 415 24.17 -0.82 0.51
N VAL A 416 22.84 -0.69 0.60
CA VAL A 416 21.91 -1.19 -0.41
C VAL A 416 21.00 -0.04 -0.82
N GLN A 417 20.83 0.17 -2.12
CA GLN A 417 19.98 1.24 -2.66
C GLN A 417 18.86 0.64 -3.49
N ILE A 418 17.66 1.18 -3.33
CA ILE A 418 16.51 0.82 -4.15
C ILE A 418 15.77 2.07 -4.61
N ASN A 419 15.25 1.97 -5.84
CA ASN A 419 14.36 2.94 -6.45
C ASN A 419 13.10 2.21 -6.93
N TRP A 420 11.93 2.69 -6.53
CA TRP A 420 10.65 2.25 -7.08
C TRP A 420 9.71 3.45 -7.20
N GLY A 421 8.80 3.39 -8.18
CA GLY A 421 7.63 4.26 -8.28
C GLY A 421 6.69 4.00 -7.11
N ALA A 422 6.98 4.59 -5.95
CA ALA A 422 6.30 4.26 -4.70
C ALA A 422 4.83 4.68 -4.74
N TYR A 423 4.57 5.92 -5.20
CA TYR A 423 3.29 6.58 -5.09
C TYR A 423 2.99 7.40 -6.34
N PRO A 424 1.73 7.65 -6.70
CA PRO A 424 1.37 8.75 -7.59
C PRO A 424 1.94 10.10 -7.13
N HIS A 425 2.28 10.95 -8.10
CA HIS A 425 2.41 12.37 -7.83
C HIS A 425 1.01 12.96 -7.64
N TYR A 426 0.64 13.24 -6.40
CA TYR A 426 -0.70 13.74 -6.07
C TYR A 426 -0.83 15.21 -6.44
N LYS A 427 -1.90 15.55 -7.15
CA LYS A 427 -2.20 16.90 -7.57
C LYS A 427 -3.70 17.10 -7.67
N ALA A 428 -4.21 17.98 -6.80
CA ALA A 428 -5.60 18.39 -6.85
C ALA A 428 -5.89 19.34 -8.04
N PRO A 429 -7.08 19.24 -8.66
CA PRO A 429 -8.08 18.18 -8.46
C PRO A 429 -7.59 16.85 -9.05
N GLU A 430 -7.74 15.77 -8.28
CA GLU A 430 -7.36 14.43 -8.74
C GLU A 430 -8.28 13.94 -9.85
N LYS A 431 -7.72 13.14 -10.76
CA LYS A 431 -8.46 12.42 -11.80
C LYS A 431 -8.30 10.92 -11.59
N PHE A 432 -9.40 10.18 -11.67
CA PHE A 432 -9.41 8.75 -11.40
C PHE A 432 -9.66 7.96 -12.67
N ALA A 433 -8.96 6.85 -12.85
CA ALA A 433 -9.37 5.83 -13.77
C ALA A 433 -10.67 5.16 -13.27
N PRO A 434 -11.51 4.61 -14.15
CA PRO A 434 -12.63 3.78 -13.73
C PRO A 434 -12.12 2.45 -13.15
N PHE A 435 -12.94 1.78 -12.31
CA PHE A 435 -12.61 0.41 -11.91
C PHE A 435 -12.81 -0.59 -13.06
N ILE A 436 -13.67 -0.27 -14.03
CA ILE A 436 -13.94 -1.07 -15.23
C ILE A 436 -13.38 -0.31 -16.45
N LEU A 437 -12.33 -0.84 -17.09
CA LEU A 437 -11.60 -0.13 -18.15
C LEU A 437 -12.30 -0.16 -19.50
N ASP A 438 -13.08 -1.21 -19.79
CA ASP A 438 -13.66 -1.46 -21.11
C ASP A 438 -15.19 -1.58 -21.10
N GLY A 439 -15.81 -1.28 -19.96
CA GLY A 439 -17.25 -1.43 -19.71
C GLY A 439 -17.73 -2.89 -19.53
N LYS A 440 -16.84 -3.90 -19.63
CA LYS A 440 -17.18 -5.31 -19.51
C LYS A 440 -16.60 -5.93 -18.24
N HIS A 441 -15.48 -6.64 -18.36
CA HIS A 441 -14.86 -7.46 -17.31
C HIS A 441 -13.33 -7.31 -17.28
N LEU A 442 -12.82 -6.18 -17.77
CA LEU A 442 -11.45 -5.74 -17.57
C LEU A 442 -11.41 -4.73 -16.42
N TYR A 443 -10.91 -5.14 -15.26
CA TYR A 443 -10.91 -4.34 -14.03
C TYR A 443 -9.53 -3.77 -13.70
N TYR A 444 -9.47 -2.61 -13.04
CA TYR A 444 -8.22 -1.97 -12.62
C TYR A 444 -8.21 -1.62 -11.13
N VAL A 445 -7.44 -2.38 -10.34
CA VAL A 445 -7.34 -2.19 -8.88
C VAL A 445 -6.67 -0.87 -8.54
N ASN A 446 -5.60 -0.53 -9.25
CA ASN A 446 -4.76 0.62 -8.93
C ASN A 446 -5.36 1.95 -9.43
N ALA A 447 -6.59 1.92 -9.96
CA ALA A 447 -7.41 3.10 -10.18
C ALA A 447 -7.57 3.94 -8.90
N PHE A 448 -7.63 3.27 -7.74
CA PHE A 448 -7.80 3.92 -6.43
C PHE A 448 -6.51 4.58 -5.91
N GLU A 449 -5.33 4.35 -6.51
CA GLU A 449 -4.07 4.87 -5.95
C GLU A 449 -3.94 6.40 -5.98
N ASN A 450 -4.65 7.09 -6.89
CA ASN A 450 -4.77 8.56 -6.90
C ASN A 450 -5.48 9.12 -5.66
N VAL A 451 -6.22 8.28 -4.92
CA VAL A 451 -6.82 8.64 -3.64
C VAL A 451 -5.74 8.76 -2.57
N ALA A 452 -5.02 7.66 -2.39
CA ALA A 452 -3.89 7.46 -1.49
C ALA A 452 -3.39 6.03 -1.69
N SER A 453 -2.09 5.84 -1.90
CA SER A 453 -1.49 4.52 -2.15
C SER A 453 -0.97 3.93 -0.84
N THR A 454 -1.67 2.91 -0.36
CA THR A 454 -1.35 2.17 0.86
C THR A 454 -1.77 0.70 0.70
N VAL A 455 -1.29 -0.16 1.61
CA VAL A 455 -1.76 -1.55 1.72
C VAL A 455 -3.28 -1.62 1.87
N GLU A 456 -3.83 -0.76 2.73
CA GLU A 456 -5.26 -0.81 3.07
C GLU A 456 -6.15 -0.29 1.95
N THR A 457 -5.79 0.83 1.33
CA THR A 457 -6.58 1.40 0.22
C THR A 457 -6.61 0.46 -0.98
N SER A 458 -5.51 -0.27 -1.22
CA SER A 458 -5.46 -1.33 -2.25
C SER A 458 -6.38 -2.50 -1.91
N ALA A 459 -6.43 -2.93 -0.64
CA ALA A 459 -7.32 -4.00 -0.19
C ALA A 459 -8.80 -3.60 -0.26
N VAL A 460 -9.14 -2.35 0.12
CA VAL A 460 -10.50 -1.79 -0.01
C VAL A 460 -10.95 -1.76 -1.48
N ALA A 461 -10.08 -1.31 -2.39
CA ALA A 461 -10.37 -1.32 -3.82
C ALA A 461 -10.53 -2.74 -4.38
N ALA A 462 -9.67 -3.67 -3.95
CA ALA A 462 -9.72 -5.07 -4.32
C ALA A 462 -11.02 -5.77 -3.87
N GLU A 463 -11.51 -5.48 -2.67
CA GLU A 463 -12.80 -5.99 -2.20
C GLU A 463 -13.95 -5.49 -3.09
N ASN A 464 -13.96 -4.20 -3.42
CA ASN A 464 -14.97 -3.64 -4.31
C ASN A 464 -14.94 -4.32 -5.69
N ILE A 465 -13.74 -4.55 -6.26
CA ILE A 465 -13.58 -5.26 -7.54
C ILE A 465 -14.03 -6.71 -7.47
N ALA A 466 -13.67 -7.45 -6.42
CA ALA A 466 -14.15 -8.82 -6.25
C ALA A 466 -15.69 -8.86 -6.19
N ARG A 467 -16.32 -7.92 -5.47
CA ARG A 467 -17.78 -7.80 -5.41
C ARG A 467 -18.39 -7.39 -6.77
N LEU A 468 -17.74 -6.52 -7.53
CA LEU A 468 -18.14 -6.17 -8.91
C LEU A 468 -18.11 -7.38 -9.84
N ILE A 469 -17.04 -8.19 -9.77
CA ILE A 469 -16.91 -9.41 -10.56
C ILE A 469 -18.04 -10.37 -10.20
N LEU A 470 -18.23 -10.63 -8.91
CA LEU A 470 -19.28 -11.54 -8.42
C LEU A 470 -20.68 -11.07 -8.82
N SER A 471 -20.99 -9.79 -8.70
CA SER A 471 -22.33 -9.28 -9.04
C SER A 471 -22.60 -9.27 -10.54
N ARG A 472 -21.64 -8.85 -11.37
CA ARG A 472 -21.83 -8.69 -12.83
C ARG A 472 -21.71 -10.01 -13.58
N PHE A 473 -20.78 -10.86 -13.16
CA PHE A 473 -20.45 -12.10 -13.85
C PHE A 473 -21.22 -13.30 -13.30
N PHE A 474 -21.38 -13.40 -11.98
CA PHE A 474 -22.00 -14.56 -11.32
C PHE A 474 -23.38 -14.27 -10.68
N GLY A 475 -23.80 -13.00 -10.61
CA GLY A 475 -25.05 -12.58 -9.97
C GLY A 475 -26.31 -12.84 -10.81
N LYS A 476 -26.17 -13.31 -12.05
CA LYS A 476 -27.30 -13.61 -12.95
C LYS A 476 -27.99 -14.96 -12.66
N ASP A 477 -27.40 -15.82 -11.84
CA ASP A 477 -27.99 -17.12 -11.48
C ASP A 477 -28.92 -17.08 -10.25
N SER A 478 -29.05 -15.92 -9.61
CA SER A 478 -30.01 -15.67 -8.53
C SER A 478 -31.24 -14.91 -9.03
N SER A 479 -31.92 -15.43 -10.06
CA SER A 479 -33.32 -15.06 -10.30
C SER A 479 -34.20 -15.79 -9.29
N CYS A 480 -34.48 -15.15 -8.14
CA CYS A 480 -35.62 -15.53 -7.34
C CYS A 480 -36.90 -15.43 -8.21
N PRO A 481 -37.78 -16.45 -8.22
CA PRO A 481 -39.06 -16.35 -8.90
C PRO A 481 -39.85 -15.19 -8.29
N SER A 482 -40.30 -14.28 -9.13
CA SER A 482 -41.19 -13.18 -8.78
C SER A 482 -42.54 -13.72 -8.30
N ALA A 483 -42.60 -14.07 -7.02
CA ALA A 483 -43.85 -14.24 -6.30
C ALA A 483 -44.10 -12.97 -5.49
N ILE A 484 -45.00 -12.11 -5.98
CA ILE A 484 -46.21 -11.67 -5.28
C ILE A 484 -46.95 -10.61 -6.13
N LYS A 485 -48.09 -11.08 -6.65
CA LYS A 485 -49.39 -10.43 -6.83
C LYS A 485 -49.46 -9.07 -7.56
N ARG A 486 -49.89 -9.20 -8.83
CA ARG A 486 -50.91 -8.31 -9.42
C ARG A 486 -52.16 -8.34 -8.52
N THR A 487 -52.52 -7.21 -7.93
CA THR A 487 -53.89 -6.95 -7.51
C THR A 487 -54.54 -6.12 -8.59
N SER A 488 -55.38 -6.77 -9.38
CA SER A 488 -56.40 -6.16 -10.22
C SER A 488 -57.42 -5.44 -9.32
N CYS A 489 -57.58 -4.13 -9.50
CA CYS A 489 -58.80 -3.44 -9.13
C CYS A 489 -59.49 -3.01 -10.43
N SER A 490 -60.56 -3.72 -10.81
CA SER A 490 -61.55 -3.22 -11.75
C SER A 490 -62.93 -3.78 -11.43
N SER A 491 -63.78 -2.91 -10.89
CA SER A 491 -65.23 -2.82 -11.13
C SER A 491 -65.68 -1.62 -10.30
N ALA A 492 -65.72 -0.41 -10.88
CA ALA A 492 -66.83 0.13 -11.67
C ALA A 492 -68.11 0.28 -10.85
N GLU A 493 -68.47 1.52 -10.51
CA GLU A 493 -69.85 2.01 -10.64
C GLU A 493 -69.88 3.54 -10.51
N ALA A 494 -70.41 4.18 -11.55
CA ALA A 494 -70.86 5.55 -11.57
C ALA A 494 -72.34 5.56 -11.20
N LEU A 495 -72.81 6.50 -10.37
CA LEU A 495 -74.10 7.17 -10.59
C LEU A 495 -74.31 8.36 -9.63
N HIS A 496 -74.97 9.37 -10.20
CA HIS A 496 -75.42 10.63 -9.61
C HIS A 496 -76.52 10.47 -8.54
N SER A 497 -76.60 11.52 -7.69
CA SER A 497 -77.75 12.15 -7.01
C SER A 497 -78.86 11.29 -6.36
N ASP A 498 -79.17 11.60 -5.10
CA ASP A 498 -80.36 12.42 -4.78
C ASP A 498 -80.35 12.85 -3.30
N THR A 499 -80.72 14.13 -3.10
CA THR A 499 -81.11 14.85 -1.85
C THR A 499 -80.14 15.03 -0.71
#